data_AF-A0A849DQT0-F1
#
_entry.id   AF-A0A849DQT0-F1
#
_cell.length_a   1.000
_cell.length_b   1.000
_cell.length_c   1.000
_cell.angle_alpha   90.00
_cell.angle_beta   90.00
_cell.angle_gamma   90.00
#
_symmetry.space_group_name_H-M   'P 1'
#
loop_
_entity.id
_entity.type
_entity.pdbx_description
1 polymer ?
#
loop_
_entity_poly.entity_id
_entity_poly.type
_entity_poly.pdbx_seq_one_letter_code
_entity_poly.pdbx_strand_id
1 'polypeptide(L)' 'MKATGLGGPSVYRILERCEDAGLVSSRWEEDAQPGKPRRRLYRLSPDGAARARALLAERRQARIPGRLRAAGGIA' A
#
# COMPACT_ATOMS: atom_id res chain seq x y z
N MET A 1 3.68 18.16 -1.43
CA MET A 1 2.51 17.55 -2.12
C MET A 1 2.23 16.18 -1.51
N LYS A 2 0.97 15.84 -1.18
CA LYS A 2 0.62 14.48 -0.75
C LYS A 2 0.73 13.56 -1.98
N ALA A 3 1.69 12.64 -1.98
CA ALA A 3 2.01 11.79 -3.14
C ALA A 3 0.83 10.96 -3.68
N THR A 4 -0.23 10.78 -2.87
CA THR A 4 -1.40 9.99 -3.23
C THR A 4 -2.48 10.78 -3.96
N GLY A 5 -2.45 12.12 -3.95
CA GLY A 5 -3.54 12.96 -4.47
C GLY A 5 -4.88 12.80 -3.70
N LEU A 6 -4.92 12.00 -2.63
CA LEU A 6 -6.12 11.70 -1.88
C LEU A 6 -6.38 12.74 -0.77
N GLY A 7 -7.65 13.06 -0.58
CA GLY A 7 -8.11 13.83 0.58
C GLY A 7 -7.80 13.11 1.90
N GLY A 8 -7.63 13.87 2.98
CA GLY A 8 -7.36 13.33 4.33
C GLY A 8 -8.34 12.22 4.75
N PRO A 9 -9.67 12.42 4.62
CA PRO A 9 -10.65 11.39 4.97
C PRO A 9 -10.48 10.08 4.18
N SER A 10 -10.14 10.16 2.89
CA SER A 10 -9.94 8.99 2.05
C SER A 10 -8.71 8.19 2.46
N VAL A 11 -7.63 8.88 2.85
CA VAL A 11 -6.42 8.21 3.34
C VAL A 11 -6.71 7.43 4.62
N TYR A 12 -7.44 8.02 5.57
CA TYR A 12 -7.76 7.33 6.82
C TYR A 12 -8.64 6.10 6.61
N ARG A 13 -9.68 6.18 5.77
CA ARG A 13 -10.51 5.00 5.45
C ARG A 13 -9.71 3.88 4.78
N ILE A 14 -8.73 4.21 3.95
CA ILE A 14 -7.88 3.19 3.32
C ILE A 14 -6.98 2.54 4.38
N LEU A 15 -6.42 3.32 5.30
CA LEU A 15 -5.59 2.80 6.38
C LEU A 15 -6.38 1.88 7.32
N GLU A 16 -7.61 2.26 7.67
CA GLU A 16 -8.54 1.42 8.44
C GLU A 16 -8.80 0.09 7.74
N ARG A 17 -9.16 0.12 6.45
CA ARG A 17 -9.37 -1.11 5.68
C ARG A 17 -8.13 -2.00 5.57
N CYS A 18 -6.95 -1.40 5.49
CA CYS A 18 -5.70 -2.16 5.50
C CYS A 18 -5.42 -2.77 6.88
N GLU A 19 -5.81 -2.10 7.95
CA GLU A 19 -5.69 -2.61 9.33
C GLU A 19 -6.67 -3.77 9.56
N ASP A 20 -7.94 -3.60 9.16
CA ASP A 20 -8.97 -4.65 9.24
C ASP A 20 -8.59 -5.91 8.45
N ALA A 21 -7.90 -5.72 7.31
CA ALA A 21 -7.38 -6.81 6.49
C ALA A 21 -6.07 -7.43 7.02
N GLY A 22 -5.54 -6.96 8.15
CA GLY A 22 -4.28 -7.44 8.75
C GLY A 22 -3.01 -7.05 7.98
N LEU A 23 -3.10 -6.11 7.04
CA LEU A 23 -1.97 -5.68 6.21
C LEU A 23 -1.07 -4.66 6.93
N VAL A 24 -1.64 -3.89 7.86
CA VAL A 24 -0.91 -2.94 8.69
C VAL A 24 -1.33 -3.08 10.15
N SER A 25 -0.43 -2.70 11.05
CA SER A 25 -0.73 -2.47 12.46
C SER A 25 -0.63 -0.98 12.75
N SER A 26 -1.55 -0.44 13.54
CA SER A 26 -1.43 0.92 14.07
C SER A 26 -0.90 0.97 15.50
N ARG A 27 -0.28 2.09 15.86
CA ARG A 27 -0.01 2.47 17.25
C ARG A 27 -0.11 3.98 17.39
N TRP A 28 -0.48 4.45 18.56
CA TRP A 28 -0.35 5.87 18.87
C TRP A 28 1.11 6.20 19.19
N GLU A 29 1.56 7.38 18.76
CA GLU A 29 2.82 7.95 19.20
C GLU A 29 2.80 8.10 20.72
N GLU A 30 3.86 7.61 21.37
CA GLU A 30 4.00 7.62 22.82
C GLU A 30 4.59 8.95 23.30
N ASP A 31 5.62 9.44 22.62
CA ASP A 31 6.37 10.63 23.01
C ASP A 31 5.96 11.85 22.16
N ALA A 32 4.68 12.21 22.24
CA ALA A 32 4.17 13.38 21.54
C ALA A 32 4.66 14.65 22.26
N GLN A 33 5.29 15.56 21.49
CA GLN A 33 5.76 16.85 22.01
C GLN A 33 4.64 17.59 22.77
N PRO A 34 4.91 18.18 23.95
CA PRO A 34 3.91 18.94 24.70
C PRO A 34 3.20 19.98 23.82
N GLY A 35 1.87 19.99 23.87
CA GLY A 35 1.03 20.91 23.08
C GLY A 35 0.73 20.46 21.64
N LYS A 36 1.18 19.28 21.20
CA LYS A 36 0.82 18.72 19.89
C LYS A 36 -0.10 17.49 20.02
N PRO A 37 -1.12 17.35 19.15
CA PRO A 37 -1.91 16.14 19.09
C PRO A 37 -1.04 14.92 18.77
N ARG A 38 -1.30 13.81 19.46
CA ARG A 38 -0.64 12.53 19.21
C ARG A 38 -0.92 12.07 17.78
N ARG A 39 0.10 11.51 17.13
CA ARG A 39 -0.03 10.92 15.79
C ARG A 39 -0.37 9.43 15.88
N ARG A 40 -1.22 8.94 14.98
CA ARG A 40 -1.41 7.50 14.78
C ARG A 40 -0.42 7.02 13.71
N LEU A 41 0.49 6.15 14.11
CA LEU A 41 1.55 5.60 13.28
C LEU A 41 1.13 4.22 12.76
N TYR A 42 1.50 3.90 11.52
CA TYR A 42 1.19 2.63 10.88
C TYR A 42 2.46 1.92 10.44
N ARG A 43 2.48 0.59 10.53
CA ARG A 43 3.57 -0.26 10.05
C ARG A 43 2.97 -1.43 9.27
N LEU A 44 3.59 -1.81 8.15
CA LEU A 44 3.21 -3.03 7.43
C LEU A 44 3.45 -4.25 8.33
N SER A 45 2.48 -5.14 8.38
CA SER A 45 2.67 -6.48 8.96
C SER A 45 3.58 -7.32 8.04
N PRO A 46 4.14 -8.45 8.51
CA PRO A 46 4.90 -9.35 7.65
C PRO A 46 4.12 -9.81 6.41
N ASP A 47 2.83 -10.15 6.58
CA ASP A 47 1.93 -10.50 5.48
C ASP A 47 1.65 -9.31 4.56
N GLY A 48 1.35 -8.14 5.12
CA GLY A 48 1.14 -6.91 4.36
C GLY A 48 2.35 -6.53 3.52
N ALA A 49 3.56 -6.69 4.05
CA ALA A 49 4.80 -6.47 3.31
C ALA A 49 4.99 -7.48 2.18
N ALA A 50 4.67 -8.76 2.40
CA ALA A 50 4.73 -9.80 1.36
C ALA A 50 3.74 -9.52 0.22
N ARG A 51 2.48 -9.24 0.56
CA ARG A 51 1.43 -8.84 -0.40
C ARG A 51 1.79 -7.58 -1.17
N ALA A 52 2.32 -6.55 -0.50
CA ALA A 52 2.74 -5.32 -1.17
C ALA A 52 3.84 -5.60 -2.21
N ARG A 53 4.83 -6.45 -1.88
CA ARG A 53 5.88 -6.86 -2.82
C ARG A 53 5.30 -7.61 -4.02
N ALA A 54 4.39 -8.57 -3.79
CA ALA A 54 3.75 -9.32 -4.87
C ALA A 54 2.97 -8.40 -5.82
N LEU A 55 2.15 -7.50 -5.28
CA LEU A 55 1.36 -6.54 -6.06
C LEU A 55 2.26 -5.62 -6.91
N LEU A 56 3.38 -5.16 -6.35
CA LEU A 56 4.33 -4.34 -7.10
C LEU A 56 5.01 -5.13 -8.25
N ALA A 57 5.33 -6.40 -8.02
CA ALA A 57 5.89 -7.27 -9.05
C ALA A 57 4.90 -7.51 -10.21
N GLU A 58 3.64 -7.81 -9.88
CA GLU A 58 2.55 -7.96 -10.86
C GLU A 58 2.35 -6.70 -11.70
N ARG A 59 2.27 -5.53 -11.05
CA ARG A 59 2.10 -4.25 -11.76
C ARG A 59 3.30 -3.89 -12.61
N ARG A 60 4.52 -4.23 -12.17
CA ARG A 60 5.72 -4.06 -13.00
C ARG A 60 5.64 -4.92 -14.25
N GLN A 61 5.21 -6.19 -14.13
CA GLN A 61 5.04 -7.09 -15.27
C GLN A 61 3.94 -6.63 -16.23
N ALA A 62 2.80 -6.15 -15.71
CA ALA A 62 1.73 -5.60 -16.53
C ALA A 62 2.14 -4.33 -17.29
N ARG A 63 3.12 -3.58 -16.77
CA ARG A 63 3.63 -2.36 -17.40
C ARG A 63 4.72 -2.60 -18.44
N ILE A 64 5.18 -3.84 -18.65
CA ILE A 64 6.11 -4.17 -19.75
C ILE A 64 5.29 -4.18 -21.05
N PRO A 65 5.42 -3.17 -21.94
CA PRO A 65 4.81 -3.26 -23.25
C PRO A 65 5.63 -4.26 -24.04
N GLY A 66 5.05 -5.42 -24.36
CA GLY A 66 5.73 -6.43 -25.17
C GLY A 66 6.03 -7.76 -24.50
N ARG A 67 5.26 -8.22 -23.51
CA ARG A 67 5.03 -9.68 -23.46
C ARG A 67 4.20 -10.04 -24.69
N LEU A 68 4.92 -10.31 -25.78
CA LEU A 68 4.42 -10.80 -27.05
C LEU A 68 3.24 -11.75 -26.80
N ARG A 69 2.13 -11.49 -27.48
CA ARG A 69 1.22 -12.55 -27.88
C ARG A 69 1.95 -13.40 -28.94
N ALA A 70 2.96 -14.15 -28.50
CA ALA A 70 3.56 -15.23 -29.27
C ALA A 70 2.62 -16.44 -29.11
N ALA A 71 1.49 -16.38 -29.81
CA ALA A 71 0.59 -17.51 -29.94
C ALA A 71 0.06 -17.52 -31.38
N GLY A 72 0.57 -18.45 -32.17
CA GLY A 72 -0.03 -18.84 -33.44
C GLY A 72 0.91 -18.77 -34.63
N GLY A 73 1.99 -19.55 -34.62
CA GLY A 73 2.46 -20.15 -35.86
C GLY A 73 1.80 -21.51 -35.98
N ILE A 74 0.92 -21.71 -36.98
CA ILE A 74 0.70 -22.99 -37.67
C ILE A 74 0.03 -22.69 -39.02
N ALA A 75 0.58 -23.30 -40.08
CA ALA A 75 0.11 -23.43 -41.47
C ALA A 75 0.25 -22.20 -42.38
#